data_AF-A0A3N5WQ09-F1
#
_entry.id   AF-A0A3N5WQ09-F1
#
_cell.length_a   1.000
_cell.length_b   1.000
_cell.length_c   1.000
_cell.angle_alpha   90.00
_cell.angle_beta   90.00
_cell.angle_gamma   90.00
#
_symmetry.space_group_name_H-M   'P 1'
#
loop_
_entity.id
_entity.type
_entity.pdbx_description
1 polymer ?
#
loop_
_entity_poly.entity_id
_entity_poly.type
_entity_poly.pdbx_seq_one_letter_code
_entity_poly.pdbx_strand_id
1 'polypeptide(L)' 'KEKVLAAQRAGVHTVVLPKDNQIDLRDVPEPVREKLKFVFVEHMDEVLPVALHPQTEDEREPISVAG' A
#
# COMPACT_ATOMS: atom_id res chain seq x y z
N LYS A 1 -3.61 -6.83 15.20
CA LYS A 1 -4.43 -7.95 14.64
C LYS A 1 -5.68 -7.47 13.90
N GLU A 2 -6.58 -6.68 14.49
CA GLU A 2 -7.85 -6.27 13.85
C GLU A 2 -7.69 -5.50 12.53
N LYS A 3 -6.69 -4.60 12.44
CA LYS A 3 -6.43 -3.80 11.23
C LYS A 3 -6.00 -4.63 10.00
N VAL A 4 -5.25 -5.71 10.24
CA VAL A 4 -4.76 -6.60 9.17
C VAL A 4 -5.90 -7.45 8.60
N LEU A 5 -6.84 -7.87 9.47
CA LEU A 5 -8.04 -8.60 9.04
C LEU A 5 -8.97 -7.73 8.19
N ALA A 6 -9.07 -6.45 8.53
CA ALA A 6 -9.85 -5.47 7.76
C ALA A 6 -9.24 -5.24 6.36
N ALA A 7 -7.92 -5.11 6.27
CA ALA A 7 -7.21 -4.96 4.98
C ALA A 7 -7.47 -6.16 4.05
N GLN A 8 -7.42 -7.38 4.59
CA GLN A 8 -7.73 -8.59 3.83
C GLN A 8 -9.17 -8.61 3.31
N ARG A 9 -10.15 -8.16 4.10
CA ARG A 9 -11.57 -8.11 3.71
C ARG A 9 -11.87 -6.99 2.71
N ALA A 10 -11.10 -5.91 2.74
CA ALA A 10 -11.24 -4.76 1.84
C ALA A 10 -10.52 -4.96 0.49
N GLY A 11 -9.90 -6.12 0.23
CA GLY A 11 -9.11 -6.35 -0.98
C GLY A 11 -7.83 -5.53 -1.04
N VAL A 12 -7.32 -5.07 0.10
CA VAL A 12 -6.08 -4.30 0.19
C VAL A 12 -4.92 -5.27 0.20
N HIS A 13 -4.14 -5.28 -0.88
CA HIS A 13 -3.01 -6.21 -1.05
C HIS A 13 -1.70 -5.70 -0.44
N THR A 14 -1.59 -4.40 -0.15
CA THR A 14 -0.34 -3.77 0.33
C THR A 14 -0.59 -3.02 1.64
N VAL A 15 0.25 -3.29 2.65
CA VAL A 15 0.18 -2.68 3.98
C VAL A 15 1.52 -2.01 4.28
N VAL A 16 1.50 -0.70 4.50
CA VAL A 16 2.68 0.08 4.87
C VAL A 16 2.70 0.28 6.39
N LEU A 17 3.82 -0.03 7.04
CA LEU A 17 3.98 0.02 8.49
C LEU A 17 5.34 0.63 8.87
N PRO A 18 5.45 1.31 10.02
CA PRO A 18 6.76 1.72 10.52
C PRO A 18 7.62 0.50 10.89
N LYS A 19 8.95 0.60 10.77
CA LYS A 19 9.88 -0.50 11.13
C LYS A 19 9.69 -0.99 12.57
N ASP A 20 9.35 -0.09 13.49
CA ASP A 20 9.11 -0.44 14.89
C ASP A 20 7.93 -1.42 15.08
N ASN A 21 6.96 -1.42 14.15
CA ASN A 21 5.82 -2.33 14.17
C ASN A 21 6.14 -3.73 13.59
N GLN A 22 7.39 -4.00 13.21
CA GLN A 22 7.79 -5.31 12.71
C GLN A 22 7.65 -6.42 13.76
N ILE A 23 7.81 -6.09 15.05
CA ILE A 23 7.62 -7.03 16.17
C ILE A 23 6.17 -7.52 16.24
N ASP A 24 5.19 -6.62 16.08
CA ASP A 24 3.75 -6.95 16.11
C ASP A 24 3.31 -7.80 14.92
N LEU A 25 4.11 -7.84 13.86
CA LEU A 25 3.81 -8.61 12.66
C LEU A 25 4.10 -10.10 12.83
N ARG A 26 4.96 -10.48 13.77
CA ARG A 26 5.22 -11.89 14.13
C ARG A 26 3.98 -12.57 14.67
N ASP A 27 3.07 -11.79 15.24
CA ASP A 27 1.78 -12.21 15.77
C ASP A 27 0.72 -12.45 14.68
N VAL A 28 0.99 -12.08 13.43
CA VAL A 28 0.08 -12.29 12.30
C VAL A 28 0.29 -13.71 11.72
N PRO A 29 -0.78 -14.51 11.53
CA PRO A 29 -0.67 -15.84 10.95
C PRO A 29 -0.01 -15.81 9.56
N GLU A 30 0.85 -16.80 9.29
CA GLU A 30 1.49 -17.02 7.98
C GLU A 30 0.55 -16.92 6.77
N PRO A 31 -0.63 -17.58 6.74
CA PRO A 31 -1.52 -17.52 5.57
C PRO A 31 -2.13 -16.14 5.32
N VAL A 32 -2.09 -15.25 6.31
CA VAL A 32 -2.47 -13.83 6.15
C VAL A 32 -1.27 -13.03 5.67
N ARG A 33 -0.06 -13.36 6.16
CA ARG A 33 1.18 -12.72 5.73
C ARG A 33 1.51 -12.98 4.26
N GLU A 34 1.26 -14.19 3.77
CA GLU A 34 1.50 -14.55 2.37
C GLU A 34 0.55 -13.85 1.39
N LYS A 35 -0.63 -13.42 1.86
CA LYS A 35 -1.64 -12.75 1.02
C LYS A 35 -1.49 -11.23 0.98
N LEU A 36 -0.63 -10.66 1.83
CA LEU A 36 -0.46 -9.23 2.01
C LEU A 36 1.01 -8.84 1.82
N LYS A 37 1.28 -7.85 0.99
CA LYS A 37 2.60 -7.25 0.83
C LYS A 37 2.83 -6.25 1.97
N PHE A 38 3.79 -6.52 2.83
CA PHE A 38 4.20 -5.59 3.88
C PHE A 38 5.37 -4.74 3.42
N VAL A 39 5.24 -3.42 3.57
CA VAL A 39 6.32 -2.47 3.30
C VAL A 39 6.63 -1.75 4.60
N PHE A 40 7.85 -1.90 5.09
CA PHE A 40 8.30 -1.26 6.32
C PHE A 40 9.07 0.02 6.01
N VAL A 41 8.69 1.12 6.64
CA VAL A 41 9.30 2.46 6.45
C VAL A 41 9.81 3.01 7.78
N GLU A 42 10.83 3.86 7.75
CA GLU A 42 11.31 4.63 8.92
C GLU A 42 10.74 6.03 8.94
N HIS A 43 10.55 6.63 7.77
CA HIS A 43 10.11 8.02 7.62
C HIS A 43 8.91 8.14 6.66
N MET A 44 8.14 9.21 6.83
CA MET A 44 6.92 9.45 6.04
C MET A 44 7.24 9.63 4.54
N ASP A 45 8.43 10.10 4.21
CA ASP A 45 8.90 10.30 2.83
C ASP A 45 8.93 8.98 2.04
N GLU A 46 9.12 7.85 2.72
CA GLU A 46 9.14 6.52 2.11
C GLU A 46 7.73 5.97 1.83
N VAL A 47 6.68 6.57 2.39
CA VAL A 47 5.27 6.14 2.22
C VAL A 47 4.73 6.56 0.86
N LEU A 48 5.01 7.79 0.44
CA LEU A 48 4.51 8.38 -0.80
C LEU A 48 4.82 7.54 -2.06
N PRO A 49 6.07 7.08 -2.31
CA PRO A 49 6.38 6.28 -3.49
C PRO A 49 5.75 4.88 -3.48
N VAL A 50 5.30 4.41 -2.31
CA VAL A 50 4.67 3.08 -2.15
C VAL A 50 3.16 3.17 -2.29
N ALA A 51 2.56 4.25 -1.80
CA ALA A 51 1.11 4.44 -1.77
C ALA A 51 0.56 5.10 -3.04
N LEU A 52 1.39 5.87 -3.77
CA LEU A 52 0.99 6.57 -4.98
C LEU A 52 1.56 5.84 -6.20
N HIS A 53 0.69 5.48 -7.15
CA HIS A 53 1.16 5.11 -8.47
C HIS A 53 1.86 6.32 -9.11
N PRO A 54 2.99 6.14 -9.82
CA PRO A 54 3.54 7.22 -10.63
C PRO A 54 2.42 7.68 -11.57
N GLN A 55 2.23 8.99 -11.69
CA GLN A 55 1.38 9.53 -12.75
C GLN A 55 1.96 9.00 -14.05
N THR A 56 1.33 7.97 -14.60
CA THR A 56 1.66 7.54 -15.94
C THR A 56 1.15 8.69 -16.79
N GLU A 57 2.03 9.35 -17.55
CA GLU A 57 1.63 10.21 -18.65
C GLU A 57 0.96 9.33 -19.72
N ASP A 58 -0.21 8.80 -19.40
CA ASP A 58 -1.08 8.04 -20.28
C ASP A 58 -2.49 8.50 -19.91
N GLU A 59 -3.26 8.97 -20.90
CA GLU A 59 -4.55 9.68 -20.78
C GLU A 59 -4.49 11.21 -20.53
N ARG A 60 -3.52 11.92 -21.09
CA ARG A 60 -3.89 13.20 -21.73
C ARG A 60 -4.54 12.86 -23.07
N GLU A 61 -5.83 12.55 -23.09
CA GLU A 61 -6.59 12.73 -24.33
C GLU A 61 -6.33 14.16 -24.79
N PRO A 62 -5.99 14.39 -26.08
CA PRO A 62 -5.88 15.74 -26.59
C PRO A 62 -7.25 16.38 -26.37
N ILE A 63 -7.31 17.37 -25.47
CA ILE A 63 -8.50 18.21 -25.33
C ILE A 63 -8.67 18.85 -26.71
N SER A 64 -9.58 18.30 -27.50
CA SER A 64 -9.96 18.85 -28.78
C SER A 64 -10.64 20.18 -28.48
N VAL A 65 -9.86 21.26 -28.52
CA VAL A 65 -10.37 22.62 -28.61
C VAL A 65 -10.94 22.77 -30.01
N ALA A 66 -12.19 22.32 -30.17
CA ALA A 66 -13.05 22.74 -31.26
C ALA A 66 -13.66 24.09 -30.86
N GLY A 67 -13.25 25.14 -31.57
CA GLY A 67 -13.76 26.51 -31.42
C GLY A 67 -12.77 27.54 -31.90
#